data_AF-A0A957WZB0-F1
#
_entry.id   AF-A0A957WZB0-F1
#
_cell.length_a   1.000
_cell.length_b   1.000
_cell.length_c   1.000
_cell.angle_alpha   90.00
_cell.angle_beta   90.00
_cell.angle_gamma   90.00
#
_symmetry.space_group_name_H-M   'P 1'
#
loop_
_entity.id
_entity.type
_entity.pdbx_description
1 polymer ?
#
loop_
_entity_poly.entity_id
_entity_poly.type
_entity_poly.pdbx_seq_one_letter_code
_entity_poly.pdbx_strand_id
1 'polypeptide(L)'
;LGDPVHVLHFIGHGLYDKEESEGQLLFENSQRQGHVVPAKAVALLLHNHPSLRLAYLNACEGAIADQGNVFAGVAQTLVQQGVPAAVAMQDEISDAAAIEMARTFYTALATGRPVDAALSHARVALATRDNDEWAIPVLFSRSPDNRLFDLVEVLPTPICPYPGMRPFTTEQADKFFGRDQEIDDAVHRLAQHPFLTVVGPSGSGKSSLIYAGIIPALKQSRRFGDGTWTIKTMRPSDSRTADGEAAPLTALAALLDVTDTSEMPVTLENKTLLFIDQFEE
;
A
#
# COMPACT_ATOMS: atom_id res chain seq x y z
N LEU A 1 -7.00 24.00 4.86
CA LEU A 1 -7.09 23.43 3.50
C LEU A 1 -5.80 22.66 3.30
N GLY A 2 -5.89 21.34 3.07
CA GLY A 2 -4.70 20.50 2.89
C GLY A 2 -3.93 20.88 1.63
N ASP A 3 -2.75 20.28 1.46
CA ASP A 3 -1.92 20.48 0.27
C ASP A 3 -2.68 20.10 -1.02
N PRO A 4 -2.39 20.78 -2.15
CA PRO A 4 -3.06 20.49 -3.41
C PRO A 4 -2.78 19.06 -3.89
N VAL A 5 -3.86 18.32 -4.17
CA VAL A 5 -3.80 16.96 -4.72
C VAL A 5 -3.83 17.03 -6.24
N HIS A 6 -2.82 16.43 -6.88
CA HIS A 6 -2.63 16.48 -8.34
C HIS A 6 -2.93 15.14 -9.03
N VAL A 7 -2.76 14.04 -8.31
CA VAL A 7 -2.97 12.68 -8.79
C VAL A 7 -3.79 11.90 -7.76
N LEU A 8 -4.83 11.21 -8.21
CA LEU A 8 -5.50 10.15 -7.46
C LEU A 8 -4.98 8.81 -7.98
N HIS A 9 -4.31 8.02 -7.16
CA HIS A 9 -3.95 6.65 -7.48
C HIS A 9 -4.81 5.72 -6.63
N PHE A 10 -5.71 4.98 -7.28
CA PHE A 10 -6.53 3.97 -6.63
C PHE A 10 -5.95 2.58 -6.90
N ILE A 11 -5.83 1.77 -5.85
CA ILE A 11 -5.45 0.35 -5.92
C ILE A 11 -6.53 -0.42 -5.19
N GLY A 12 -7.27 -1.28 -5.89
CA GLY A 12 -8.35 -2.05 -5.27
C GLY A 12 -9.28 -2.66 -6.29
N HIS A 13 -10.49 -2.97 -5.85
CA HIS A 13 -11.51 -3.60 -6.69
C HIS A 13 -12.56 -2.59 -7.17
N GLY A 14 -13.23 -2.97 -8.25
CA GLY A 14 -14.26 -2.18 -8.88
C GLY A 14 -15.33 -3.12 -9.40
N LEU A 15 -16.52 -2.57 -9.59
CA LEU A 15 -17.69 -3.28 -10.10
C LEU A 15 -18.33 -2.46 -11.22
N TYR A 16 -19.08 -3.10 -12.10
CA TYR A 16 -19.85 -2.42 -13.13
C TYR A 16 -21.31 -2.78 -13.00
N ASP A 17 -22.13 -1.77 -12.77
CA ASP A 17 -23.58 -1.91 -12.78
C ASP A 17 -24.08 -1.82 -14.22
N LYS A 18 -24.54 -2.95 -14.76
CA LYS A 18 -25.06 -3.03 -16.14
C LYS A 18 -26.42 -2.34 -16.30
N GLU A 19 -27.23 -2.28 -15.25
CA GLU A 19 -28.56 -1.66 -15.29
C GLU A 19 -28.42 -0.14 -15.35
N GLU A 20 -27.57 0.41 -14.48
CA GLU A 20 -27.32 1.86 -14.41
C GLU A 20 -26.21 2.34 -15.36
N SER A 21 -25.55 1.41 -16.06
CA SER A 21 -24.36 1.67 -16.90
C SER A 21 -23.31 2.51 -16.17
N GLU A 22 -22.99 2.12 -14.94
CA GLU A 22 -22.15 2.88 -14.02
C GLU A 22 -21.02 2.02 -13.43
N GLY A 23 -19.79 2.49 -13.58
CA GLY A 23 -18.64 1.92 -12.86
C GLY A 23 -18.68 2.28 -11.38
N GLN A 24 -18.19 1.39 -10.54
CA GLN A 24 -18.18 1.52 -9.09
C GLN A 24 -16.82 1.11 -8.55
N LEU A 25 -16.39 1.73 -7.45
CA LEU A 25 -15.17 1.38 -6.72
C LEU A 25 -15.53 0.77 -5.37
N LEU A 26 -14.83 -0.29 -4.99
CA LEU A 26 -15.02 -0.93 -3.69
C LEU A 26 -14.08 -0.28 -2.66
N PHE A 27 -14.66 0.24 -1.59
CA PHE A 27 -13.95 0.73 -0.42
C PHE A 27 -14.22 -0.19 0.75
N GLU A 28 -13.31 -0.26 1.72
CA GLU A 28 -13.56 -1.00 2.96
C GLU A 28 -14.19 -0.04 3.99
N ASN A 29 -15.30 -0.46 4.62
CA ASN A 29 -15.89 0.30 5.73
C ASN A 29 -15.22 -0.09 7.07
N SER A 30 -15.58 0.60 8.16
CA SER A 30 -15.03 0.32 9.50
C SER A 30 -15.33 -1.08 10.04
N GLN A 31 -16.22 -1.85 9.40
CA GLN A 31 -16.56 -3.22 9.75
C GLN A 31 -15.87 -4.25 8.84
N ARG A 32 -14.89 -3.83 8.02
CA ARG A 32 -14.17 -4.67 7.04
C ARG A 32 -15.05 -5.24 5.93
N GLN A 33 -16.17 -4.58 5.67
CA GLN A 33 -17.08 -4.95 4.60
C GLN A 33 -16.82 -4.06 3.40
N GLY A 34 -16.89 -4.67 2.21
CA GLY A 34 -16.90 -3.95 0.96
C GLY A 34 -18.09 -2.99 0.90
N HIS A 35 -17.80 -1.70 0.76
CA HIS A 35 -18.73 -0.63 0.50
C HIS A 35 -18.54 -0.15 -0.93
N VAL A 36 -19.56 -0.38 -1.75
CA VAL A 36 -19.55 -0.02 -3.16
C VAL A 36 -19.87 1.47 -3.29
N VAL A 37 -18.97 2.22 -3.93
CA VAL A 37 -19.11 3.65 -4.18
C VAL A 37 -19.22 3.89 -5.68
N PRO A 38 -20.34 4.45 -6.17
CA PRO A 38 -20.51 4.75 -7.58
C PRO A 38 -19.50 5.79 -8.08
N ALA A 39 -19.03 5.65 -9.32
CA ALA A 39 -18.06 6.57 -9.91
C ALA A 39 -18.54 8.02 -9.93
N LYS A 40 -19.85 8.27 -10.08
CA LYS A 40 -20.42 9.62 -9.98
C LYS A 40 -20.21 10.22 -8.60
N ALA A 41 -20.35 9.44 -7.53
CA ALA A 41 -20.11 9.90 -6.17
C ALA A 41 -18.62 10.25 -5.95
N VAL A 42 -17.71 9.42 -6.46
CA VAL A 42 -16.26 9.71 -6.45
C VAL A 42 -15.99 11.01 -7.20
N ALA A 43 -16.54 11.18 -8.41
CA ALA A 43 -16.36 12.36 -9.23
C ALA A 43 -16.87 13.65 -8.56
N LEU A 44 -17.99 13.57 -7.81
CA LEU A 44 -18.53 14.69 -7.03
C LEU A 44 -17.59 15.12 -5.92
N LEU A 45 -16.91 14.18 -5.26
CA LEU A 45 -15.89 14.52 -4.24
C LEU A 45 -14.67 15.18 -4.89
N LEU A 46 -14.22 14.65 -6.03
CA LEU A 46 -13.05 15.17 -6.75
C LEU A 46 -13.26 16.57 -7.35
N HIS A 47 -14.51 17.01 -7.56
CA HIS A 47 -14.83 18.38 -7.99
C HIS A 47 -14.26 19.46 -7.06
N ASN A 48 -14.10 19.15 -5.77
CA ASN A 48 -13.53 20.09 -4.79
C ASN A 48 -11.99 20.14 -4.83
N HIS A 49 -11.36 19.44 -5.78
CA HIS A 49 -9.90 19.39 -5.95
C HIS A 49 -9.52 19.91 -7.35
N PRO A 50 -9.52 21.25 -7.57
CA PRO A 50 -9.23 21.84 -8.89
C PRO A 50 -7.80 21.60 -9.38
N SER A 51 -6.88 21.23 -8.47
CA SER A 51 -5.51 20.84 -8.80
C SER A 51 -5.40 19.42 -9.36
N LEU A 52 -6.45 18.59 -9.27
CA LEU A 52 -6.40 17.20 -9.73
C LEU A 52 -6.31 17.15 -11.26
N ARG A 53 -5.29 16.48 -11.77
CA ARG A 53 -5.02 16.35 -13.21
C ARG A 53 -5.15 14.92 -13.71
N LEU A 54 -4.90 13.94 -12.85
CA LEU A 54 -4.84 12.54 -13.24
C LEU A 54 -5.54 11.64 -12.20
N ALA A 55 -6.38 10.73 -12.68
CA ALA A 55 -6.77 9.54 -11.95
C ALA A 55 -6.02 8.31 -12.52
N TYR A 56 -5.44 7.48 -11.68
CA TYR A 56 -4.77 6.24 -12.06
C TYR A 56 -5.44 5.11 -11.30
N LEU A 57 -6.23 4.31 -12.00
CA LEU A 57 -7.05 3.23 -11.45
C LEU A 57 -6.34 1.90 -11.72
N ASN A 58 -5.57 1.44 -10.75
CA ASN A 58 -4.87 0.17 -10.78
C ASN A 58 -5.73 -0.89 -10.11
N ALA A 59 -6.02 -1.99 -10.80
CA ALA A 59 -6.89 -2.99 -10.22
C ALA A 59 -6.72 -4.37 -10.86
N CYS A 60 -6.73 -5.37 -9.99
CA CYS A 60 -6.83 -6.79 -10.31
C CYS A 60 -8.23 -7.26 -9.88
N GLU A 61 -8.85 -8.15 -10.64
CA GLU A 61 -10.21 -8.64 -10.36
C GLU A 61 -10.19 -9.46 -9.05
N GLY A 62 -10.97 -9.05 -8.04
CA GLY A 62 -11.10 -9.76 -6.78
C GLY A 62 -12.57 -10.02 -6.50
N ALA A 63 -12.98 -11.27 -6.74
CA ALA A 63 -14.32 -11.83 -6.53
C ALA A 63 -15.45 -11.30 -7.44
N ILE A 64 -15.74 -12.09 -8.47
CA ILE A 64 -17.02 -12.23 -9.19
C ILE A 64 -17.63 -10.89 -9.66
N ALA A 65 -17.20 -10.41 -10.82
CA ALA A 65 -18.01 -9.55 -11.66
C ALA A 65 -18.03 -10.10 -13.09
N ASP A 66 -19.22 -10.11 -13.67
CA ASP A 66 -19.53 -10.57 -15.01
C ASP A 66 -18.74 -9.78 -16.06
N GLN A 67 -18.16 -10.47 -17.04
CA GLN A 67 -17.20 -9.96 -18.04
C GLN A 67 -17.60 -8.59 -18.62
N GLY A 68 -16.95 -7.52 -18.15
CA GLY A 68 -17.16 -6.16 -18.63
C GLY A 68 -16.02 -5.23 -18.20
N ASN A 69 -15.72 -4.21 -19.01
CA ASN A 69 -14.64 -3.23 -18.77
C ASN A 69 -14.98 -2.27 -17.61
N VAL A 70 -14.95 -2.78 -16.37
CA VAL A 70 -15.38 -2.09 -15.15
C VAL A 70 -14.66 -0.76 -14.90
N PHE A 71 -13.33 -0.79 -14.88
CA PHE A 71 -12.53 0.40 -14.57
C PHE A 71 -12.44 1.38 -15.72
N ALA A 72 -12.64 0.91 -16.95
CA ALA A 72 -12.89 1.79 -18.09
C ALA A 72 -14.15 2.64 -17.84
N GLY A 73 -15.22 2.05 -17.27
CA GLY A 73 -16.44 2.78 -16.90
C GLY A 73 -16.23 3.84 -15.81
N VAL A 74 -15.43 3.53 -14.78
CA VAL A 74 -15.07 4.51 -13.74
C VAL A 74 -14.22 5.64 -14.34
N ALA A 75 -13.15 5.31 -15.07
CA ALA A 75 -12.28 6.31 -15.69
C ALA A 75 -13.03 7.21 -16.68
N GLN A 76 -13.90 6.63 -17.49
CA GLN A 76 -14.78 7.37 -18.40
C GLN A 76 -15.66 8.36 -17.64
N THR A 77 -16.29 7.92 -16.55
CA THR A 77 -17.12 8.78 -15.70
C THR A 77 -16.31 9.93 -15.11
N LEU A 78 -15.12 9.65 -14.56
CA LEU A 78 -14.24 10.67 -13.99
C LEU A 78 -13.84 11.74 -15.03
N VAL A 79 -13.49 11.33 -16.25
CA VAL A 79 -13.14 12.25 -17.34
C VAL A 79 -14.35 13.06 -17.80
N GLN A 80 -15.53 12.44 -17.94
CA GLN A 80 -16.77 13.15 -18.26
C GLN A 80 -17.13 14.20 -17.19
N GLN A 81 -16.84 13.91 -15.93
CA GLN A 81 -17.10 14.79 -14.78
C GLN A 81 -15.96 15.78 -14.50
N GLY A 82 -14.95 15.89 -15.37
CA GLY A 82 -14.03 17.02 -15.34
C GLY A 82 -12.57 16.68 -15.11
N VAL A 83 -12.24 15.46 -14.66
CA VAL A 83 -10.84 15.03 -14.47
C VAL A 83 -10.12 15.07 -15.83
N PRO A 84 -8.97 15.77 -15.98
CA PRO A 84 -8.34 15.95 -17.28
C PRO A 84 -7.91 14.64 -17.97
N ALA A 85 -7.45 13.66 -17.20
CA ALA A 85 -7.15 12.33 -17.72
C ALA A 85 -7.33 11.24 -16.65
N ALA A 86 -7.61 10.02 -17.10
CA ALA A 86 -7.66 8.83 -16.28
C ALA A 86 -6.98 7.64 -16.99
N VAL A 87 -6.11 6.93 -16.28
CA VAL A 87 -5.59 5.62 -16.70
C VAL A 87 -6.36 4.54 -15.95
N ALA A 88 -6.81 3.51 -16.64
CA ALA A 88 -7.53 2.38 -16.03
C ALA A 88 -7.16 1.04 -16.68
N MET A 89 -7.29 -0.04 -15.93
CA MET A 89 -7.09 -1.40 -16.43
C MET A 89 -8.38 -1.91 -17.08
N GLN A 90 -8.35 -2.32 -18.34
CA GLN A 90 -9.54 -2.88 -19.01
C GLN A 90 -9.72 -4.38 -18.77
N ASP A 91 -8.74 -5.04 -18.15
CA ASP A 91 -8.73 -6.47 -17.83
C ASP A 91 -7.87 -6.70 -16.56
N GLU A 92 -7.83 -7.94 -16.05
CA GLU A 92 -7.00 -8.32 -14.91
C GLU A 92 -5.50 -8.23 -15.24
N ILE A 93 -4.79 -7.44 -14.45
CA ILE A 93 -3.33 -7.31 -14.52
C ILE A 93 -2.69 -7.99 -13.30
N SER A 94 -1.59 -8.70 -13.50
CA SER A 94 -0.82 -9.28 -12.41
C SER A 94 -0.15 -8.20 -11.55
N ASP A 95 0.08 -8.48 -10.26
CA ASP A 95 0.76 -7.56 -9.35
C ASP A 95 2.12 -7.11 -9.90
N ALA A 96 2.88 -8.03 -10.50
CA ALA A 96 4.19 -7.73 -11.08
C ALA A 96 4.08 -6.72 -12.24
N ALA A 97 3.13 -6.93 -13.15
CA ALA A 97 2.87 -6.01 -14.25
C ALA A 97 2.28 -4.68 -13.78
N ALA A 98 1.39 -4.68 -12.79
CA ALA A 98 0.82 -3.49 -12.19
C ALA A 98 1.89 -2.59 -11.55
N ILE A 99 2.83 -3.19 -10.80
CA ILE A 99 3.97 -2.50 -10.20
C ILE A 99 4.88 -1.91 -11.28
N GLU A 100 5.23 -2.70 -12.30
CA GLU A 100 6.11 -2.24 -13.38
C GLU A 100 5.47 -1.15 -14.23
N MET A 101 4.19 -1.28 -14.58
CA MET A 101 3.40 -0.29 -15.29
C MET A 101 3.38 1.03 -14.51
N ALA A 102 2.98 1.01 -13.23
CA ALA A 102 2.92 2.20 -12.41
C ALA A 102 4.30 2.87 -12.27
N ARG A 103 5.34 2.10 -11.94
CA ARG A 103 6.72 2.61 -11.81
C ARG A 103 7.18 3.32 -13.08
N THR A 104 7.02 2.65 -14.21
CA THR A 104 7.51 3.13 -15.51
C THR A 104 6.70 4.32 -16.00
N PHE A 105 5.37 4.27 -15.82
CA PHE A 105 4.45 5.36 -16.15
C PHE A 105 4.75 6.62 -15.34
N TYR A 106 4.83 6.54 -14.02
CA TYR A 106 5.12 7.70 -13.18
C TYR A 106 6.52 8.26 -13.40
N THR A 107 7.51 7.40 -13.65
CA THR A 107 8.86 7.84 -14.02
C THR A 107 8.82 8.66 -15.32
N ALA A 108 8.16 8.16 -16.35
CA ALA A 108 8.02 8.88 -17.62
C ALA A 108 7.24 10.19 -17.46
N LEU A 109 6.14 10.17 -16.72
CA LEU A 109 5.30 11.34 -16.44
C LEU A 109 6.07 12.44 -15.68
N ALA A 110 6.88 12.04 -14.70
CA ALA A 110 7.73 12.94 -13.92
C ALA A 110 8.84 13.63 -14.75
N THR A 111 9.13 13.15 -15.97
CA THR A 111 10.03 13.83 -16.92
C THR A 111 9.34 14.90 -17.77
N GLY A 112 8.09 15.26 -17.46
CA GLY A 112 7.32 16.28 -18.19
C GLY A 112 6.76 15.78 -19.52
N ARG A 113 6.70 14.45 -19.72
CA ARG A 113 6.11 13.83 -20.90
C ARG A 113 4.58 13.95 -20.88
N PRO A 114 3.93 14.10 -22.05
CA PRO A 114 2.50 13.88 -22.18
C PRO A 114 2.07 12.51 -21.61
N VAL A 115 0.87 12.42 -21.05
CA VAL A 115 0.38 11.23 -20.33
C VAL A 115 0.24 10.00 -21.23
N ASP A 116 -0.12 10.20 -22.50
CA ASP A 116 -0.16 9.17 -23.55
C ASP A 116 1.24 8.63 -23.90
N ALA A 117 2.24 9.51 -23.97
CA ALA A 117 3.64 9.11 -24.15
C ALA A 117 4.17 8.35 -22.93
N ALA A 118 3.77 8.75 -21.72
CA ALA A 118 4.10 8.02 -20.49
C ALA A 118 3.48 6.62 -20.45
N LEU A 119 2.20 6.50 -20.83
CA LEU A 119 1.52 5.21 -20.97
C LEU A 119 2.20 4.33 -22.02
N SER A 120 2.51 4.89 -23.21
CA SER A 120 3.18 4.14 -24.28
C SER A 120 4.55 3.62 -23.84
N HIS A 121 5.31 4.41 -23.09
CA HIS A 121 6.60 3.99 -22.53
C HIS A 121 6.44 2.82 -21.55
N ALA A 122 5.42 2.88 -20.69
CA ALA A 122 5.14 1.81 -19.74
C ALA A 122 4.63 0.53 -20.41
N ARG A 123 3.85 0.63 -21.49
CA ARG A 123 3.44 -0.54 -22.31
C ARG A 123 4.63 -1.24 -22.96
N VAL A 124 5.62 -0.49 -23.46
CA VAL A 124 6.85 -1.07 -24.01
C VAL A 124 7.60 -1.86 -22.93
N ALA A 125 7.67 -1.36 -21.69
CA ALA A 125 8.30 -2.10 -20.61
C ALA A 125 7.57 -3.43 -20.31
N LEU A 126 6.24 -3.43 -20.27
CA LEU A 126 5.47 -4.67 -20.07
C LEU A 126 5.63 -5.66 -21.23
N ALA A 127 5.65 -5.20 -22.47
CA ALA A 127 5.80 -6.07 -23.64
C ALA A 127 7.11 -6.88 -23.65
N THR A 128 8.12 -6.47 -22.87
CA THR A 128 9.37 -7.23 -22.71
C THR A 128 9.26 -8.46 -21.80
N ARG A 129 8.13 -8.62 -21.09
CA ARG A 129 7.91 -9.71 -20.12
C ARG A 129 7.27 -10.98 -20.71
N ASP A 130 7.11 -11.05 -22.03
CA ASP A 130 6.52 -12.19 -22.75
C ASP A 130 5.08 -12.50 -22.28
N ASN A 131 4.27 -11.43 -22.10
CA ASN A 131 2.86 -11.50 -21.78
C ASN A 131 2.06 -10.41 -22.53
N ASP A 132 0.76 -10.64 -22.74
CA ASP A 132 -0.13 -9.69 -23.42
C ASP A 132 -0.70 -8.60 -22.49
N GLU A 133 -0.18 -8.50 -21.25
CA GLU A 133 -0.66 -7.54 -20.24
C GLU A 133 -0.35 -6.08 -20.60
N TRP A 134 0.55 -5.85 -21.57
CA TRP A 134 0.84 -4.51 -22.10
C TRP A 134 -0.40 -3.82 -22.69
N ALA A 135 -1.38 -4.59 -23.16
CA ALA A 135 -2.60 -4.05 -23.78
C ALA A 135 -3.67 -3.66 -22.75
N ILE A 136 -3.54 -4.09 -21.50
CA ILE A 136 -4.53 -3.90 -20.44
C ILE A 136 -4.75 -2.42 -20.07
N PRO A 137 -3.70 -1.59 -19.90
CA PRO A 137 -3.91 -0.26 -19.34
C PRO A 137 -4.34 0.71 -20.44
N VAL A 138 -5.47 1.40 -20.24
CA VAL A 138 -6.11 2.31 -21.20
C VAL A 138 -6.13 3.73 -20.66
N LEU A 139 -5.91 4.70 -21.56
CA LEU A 139 -6.01 6.13 -21.25
C LEU A 139 -7.36 6.70 -21.74
N PHE A 140 -8.05 7.39 -20.84
CA PHE A 140 -9.16 8.28 -21.12
C PHE A 140 -8.65 9.70 -20.91
N SER A 141 -8.77 10.58 -21.90
CA SER A 141 -8.29 11.96 -21.80
C SER A 141 -9.26 12.92 -22.45
N ARG A 142 -9.41 14.08 -21.82
CA ARG A 142 -10.03 15.27 -22.38
C ARG A 142 -9.04 16.44 -22.48
N SER A 143 -7.78 16.20 -22.14
CA SER A 143 -6.71 17.19 -22.25
C SER A 143 -6.30 17.33 -23.73
N PRO A 144 -6.34 18.54 -24.33
CA PRO A 144 -6.10 18.74 -25.75
C PRO A 144 -4.71 18.26 -26.23
N ASP A 145 -3.71 18.35 -25.37
CA ASP A 145 -2.30 18.05 -25.67
C ASP A 145 -1.73 16.92 -24.79
N ASN A 146 -2.57 16.27 -23.98
CA ASN A 146 -2.17 15.26 -22.99
C ASN A 146 -1.08 15.73 -22.01
N ARG A 147 -0.81 17.04 -21.87
CA ARG A 147 0.13 17.58 -20.88
C ARG A 147 -0.60 17.95 -19.61
N LEU A 148 -0.46 17.08 -18.61
CA LEU A 148 -1.18 17.22 -17.35
C LEU A 148 -0.50 18.16 -16.36
N PHE A 149 0.83 18.24 -16.43
CA PHE A 149 1.67 18.97 -15.47
C PHE A 149 2.63 19.89 -16.20
N ASP A 150 2.71 21.13 -15.73
CA ASP A 150 3.76 22.07 -16.10
C ASP A 150 4.88 21.92 -15.06
N LEU A 151 5.76 20.94 -15.28
CA LEU A 151 6.89 20.66 -14.40
C LEU A 151 7.99 21.68 -14.67
N VAL A 152 7.88 22.86 -14.07
CA VAL A 152 8.97 23.84 -14.02
C VAL A 152 10.11 23.25 -13.18
N GLU A 153 11.34 23.31 -13.69
CA GLU A 153 12.50 22.66 -13.10
C GLU A 153 12.73 22.99 -11.60
N VAL A 154 12.78 21.90 -10.83
CA VAL A 154 13.39 21.69 -9.51
C VAL A 154 12.83 22.52 -8.33
N LEU A 155 11.71 22.05 -7.79
CA LEU A 155 11.63 21.96 -6.33
C LEU A 155 12.51 20.77 -5.88
N PRO A 156 13.23 20.85 -4.74
CA PRO A 156 13.91 19.67 -4.20
C PRO A 156 12.89 18.55 -4.15
N THR A 157 13.17 17.43 -4.82
CA THR A 157 12.26 16.28 -4.86
C THR A 157 11.87 15.99 -3.42
N PRO A 158 10.60 16.25 -3.02
CA PRO A 158 10.17 15.92 -1.68
C PRO A 158 10.42 14.43 -1.53
N ILE A 159 10.95 14.02 -0.37
CA ILE A 159 11.20 12.61 -0.10
C ILE A 159 9.88 11.89 -0.33
N CYS A 160 9.85 10.98 -1.32
CA CYS A 160 8.66 10.22 -1.65
C CYS A 160 8.12 9.63 -0.35
N PRO A 161 6.90 10.00 0.09
CA PRO A 161 6.40 9.56 1.39
C PRO A 161 6.15 8.05 1.41
N TYR A 162 6.03 7.42 0.23
CA TYR A 162 5.83 6.00 0.06
C TYR A 162 7.17 5.26 -0.09
N PRO A 163 7.49 4.30 0.79
CA PRO A 163 8.78 3.60 0.79
C PRO A 163 8.89 2.50 -0.29
N GLY A 164 7.85 2.28 -1.09
CA GLY A 164 7.80 1.20 -2.09
C GLY A 164 7.50 -0.15 -1.46
N MET A 165 8.25 -1.19 -1.84
CA MET A 165 8.13 -2.54 -1.23
C MET A 165 8.80 -2.66 0.14
N ARG A 166 9.51 -1.61 0.60
CA ARG A 166 10.08 -1.60 1.94
C ARG A 166 8.96 -1.37 2.95
N PRO A 167 8.99 -2.04 4.11
CA PRO A 167 7.99 -1.79 5.13
C PRO A 167 8.08 -0.36 5.64
N PHE A 168 6.94 0.22 6.01
CA PHE A 168 6.92 1.47 6.74
C PHE A 168 7.61 1.28 8.09
N THR A 169 8.35 2.30 8.52
CA THR A 169 9.07 2.32 9.81
C THR A 169 8.20 2.90 10.92
N THR A 170 8.64 2.77 12.18
CA THR A 170 7.95 3.35 13.34
C THR A 170 7.84 4.87 13.22
N GLU A 171 8.85 5.51 12.63
CA GLU A 171 8.95 6.95 12.41
C GLU A 171 8.02 7.46 11.30
N GLN A 172 7.48 6.54 10.48
CA GLN A 172 6.56 6.84 9.38
C GLN A 172 5.11 6.44 9.71
N ALA A 173 4.78 6.24 10.98
CA ALA A 173 3.43 5.91 11.43
C ALA A 173 2.38 6.95 10.99
N ASP A 174 2.78 8.21 10.86
CA ASP A 174 1.95 9.32 10.36
C ASP A 174 1.60 9.20 8.87
N LYS A 175 2.27 8.32 8.13
CA LYS A 175 2.07 8.06 6.69
C LYS A 175 1.43 6.70 6.41
N PHE A 176 1.11 5.94 7.47
CA PHE A 176 0.50 4.62 7.38
C PHE A 176 -1.00 4.72 7.67
N PHE A 177 -1.84 4.38 6.70
CA PHE A 177 -3.29 4.58 6.76
C PHE A 177 -4.05 3.32 6.34
N GLY A 178 -5.33 3.24 6.74
CA GLY A 178 -6.27 2.23 6.26
C GLY A 178 -6.12 0.85 6.94
N ARG A 179 -5.39 0.78 8.05
CA ARG A 179 -5.16 -0.45 8.84
C ARG A 179 -5.48 -0.27 10.33
N ASP A 180 -6.27 0.74 10.67
CA ASP A 180 -6.57 1.10 12.05
C ASP A 180 -7.25 -0.03 12.82
N GLN A 181 -8.19 -0.75 12.16
CA GLN A 181 -8.89 -1.87 12.78
C GLN A 181 -7.94 -3.05 13.06
N GLU A 182 -7.05 -3.41 12.12
CA GLU A 182 -6.08 -4.47 12.36
C GLU A 182 -5.10 -4.12 13.49
N ILE A 183 -4.72 -2.84 13.61
CA ILE A 183 -3.89 -2.33 14.71
C ILE A 183 -4.64 -2.49 16.03
N ASP A 184 -5.89 -2.02 16.12
CA ASP A 184 -6.70 -2.10 17.32
C ASP A 184 -6.97 -3.54 17.75
N ASP A 185 -7.30 -4.43 16.81
CA ASP A 185 -7.50 -5.86 17.07
C ASP A 185 -6.22 -6.52 17.61
N ALA A 186 -5.08 -6.22 17.00
CA ALA A 186 -3.79 -6.75 17.43
C ALA A 186 -3.43 -6.27 18.85
N VAL A 187 -3.62 -4.98 19.14
CA VAL A 187 -3.38 -4.40 20.47
C VAL A 187 -4.34 -4.99 21.50
N HIS A 188 -5.62 -5.18 21.15
CA HIS A 188 -6.61 -5.79 22.03
C HIS A 188 -6.25 -7.24 22.38
N ARG A 189 -5.85 -8.04 21.38
CA ARG A 189 -5.40 -9.42 21.59
C ARG A 189 -4.15 -9.49 22.44
N LEU A 190 -3.17 -8.61 22.21
CA LEU A 190 -1.96 -8.54 23.03
C LEU A 190 -2.24 -8.18 24.49
N ALA A 191 -3.32 -7.43 24.76
CA ALA A 191 -3.74 -7.13 26.13
C ALA A 191 -4.33 -8.35 26.86
N GLN A 192 -4.84 -9.34 26.13
CA GLN A 192 -5.44 -10.55 26.67
C GLN A 192 -4.47 -11.75 26.66
N HIS A 193 -3.56 -11.77 25.69
CA HIS A 193 -2.65 -12.87 25.43
C HIS A 193 -1.24 -12.35 25.14
N PRO A 194 -0.18 -12.91 25.77
CA PRO A 194 1.19 -12.47 25.58
C PRO A 194 1.80 -12.93 24.23
N PHE A 195 0.96 -13.38 23.28
CA PHE A 195 1.39 -13.95 22.01
C PHE A 195 0.40 -13.60 20.90
N LEU A 196 0.94 -13.15 19.76
CA LEU A 196 0.17 -12.79 18.57
C LEU A 196 0.95 -13.22 17.32
N THR A 197 0.29 -13.95 16.42
CA THR A 197 0.83 -14.27 15.10
C THR A 197 0.17 -13.38 14.04
N VAL A 198 0.98 -12.77 13.17
CA VAL A 198 0.51 -11.99 12.01
C VAL A 198 0.81 -12.77 10.74
N VAL A 199 -0.23 -13.28 10.08
CA VAL A 199 -0.14 -14.09 8.87
C VAL A 199 -0.84 -13.42 7.70
N GLY A 200 -0.39 -13.71 6.48
CA GLY A 200 -0.96 -13.15 5.24
C GLY A 200 0.01 -13.25 4.06
N PRO A 201 -0.45 -13.05 2.82
CA PRO A 201 0.38 -13.17 1.62
C PRO A 201 1.66 -12.33 1.65
N SER A 202 2.68 -12.74 0.90
CA SER A 202 3.88 -11.90 0.72
C SER A 202 3.49 -10.54 0.10
N GLY A 203 4.18 -9.46 0.50
CA GLY A 203 3.88 -8.12 0.02
C GLY A 203 2.60 -7.45 0.57
N SER A 204 1.74 -8.17 1.30
CA SER A 204 0.49 -7.61 1.89
C SER A 204 0.67 -6.53 2.96
N GLY A 205 1.92 -6.21 3.34
CA GLY A 205 2.22 -5.13 4.29
C GLY A 205 2.27 -5.56 5.76
N LYS A 206 2.39 -6.85 6.07
CA LYS A 206 2.49 -7.37 7.45
C LYS A 206 3.54 -6.66 8.30
N SER A 207 4.76 -6.54 7.79
CA SER A 207 5.85 -5.86 8.52
C SER A 207 5.55 -4.36 8.70
N SER A 208 4.91 -3.70 7.71
CA SER A 208 4.44 -2.31 7.86
C SER A 208 3.37 -2.18 8.95
N LEU A 209 2.41 -3.10 9.01
CA LEU A 209 1.38 -3.14 10.06
C LEU A 209 2.02 -3.22 11.45
N ILE A 210 3.09 -4.00 11.59
CA ILE A 210 3.79 -4.18 12.86
C ILE A 210 4.60 -2.93 13.22
N TYR A 211 5.48 -2.46 12.33
CA TYR A 211 6.39 -1.35 12.60
C TYR A 211 5.69 0.01 12.66
N ALA A 212 4.81 0.30 11.71
CA ALA A 212 4.16 1.60 11.59
C ALA A 212 2.77 1.67 12.24
N GLY A 213 2.22 0.52 12.65
CA GLY A 213 0.91 0.43 13.30
C GLY A 213 0.99 -0.04 14.75
N ILE A 214 1.24 -1.34 14.94
CA ILE A 214 1.15 -2.01 16.26
C ILE A 214 2.17 -1.45 17.26
N ILE A 215 3.44 -1.30 16.87
CA ILE A 215 4.50 -0.79 17.76
C ILE A 215 4.18 0.64 18.25
N PRO A 216 3.86 1.62 17.37
CA PRO A 216 3.39 2.94 17.78
C PRO A 216 2.18 2.89 18.70
N ALA A 217 1.17 2.08 18.37
CA ALA A 217 -0.06 1.97 19.16
C ALA A 217 0.21 1.41 20.56
N LEU A 218 1.09 0.40 20.70
CA LEU A 218 1.50 -0.13 22.00
C LEU A 218 2.22 0.91 22.85
N LYS A 219 3.14 1.68 22.26
CA LYS A 219 3.88 2.75 22.96
C LYS A 219 2.96 3.87 23.48
N GLN A 220 1.86 4.14 22.78
CA GLN A 220 0.89 5.18 23.16
C GLN A 220 -0.25 4.65 24.05
N SER A 221 -0.45 3.33 24.08
CA SER A 221 -1.56 2.70 24.79
C SER A 221 -1.36 2.69 26.31
N ARG A 222 -2.36 3.20 27.03
CA ARG A 222 -2.47 3.07 28.49
C ARG A 222 -3.05 1.72 28.94
N ARG A 223 -3.47 0.86 28.01
CA ARG A 223 -4.18 -0.41 28.32
C ARG A 223 -3.30 -1.42 29.05
N PHE A 224 -1.99 -1.28 28.99
CA PHE A 224 -1.04 -2.24 29.56
C PHE A 224 -0.47 -1.79 30.92
N GLY A 225 -1.08 -0.80 31.58
CA GLY A 225 -0.55 -0.17 32.80
C GLY A 225 0.59 0.82 32.52
N ASP A 226 1.25 1.32 33.57
CA ASP A 226 2.39 2.23 33.45
C ASP A 226 3.67 1.49 33.02
N GLY A 227 4.69 2.21 32.56
CA GLY A 227 5.98 1.66 32.13
C GLY A 227 6.28 1.81 30.63
N THR A 228 7.55 1.65 30.27
CA THR A 228 8.05 1.81 28.89
C THR A 228 8.14 0.49 28.15
N TRP A 229 7.79 0.51 26.85
CA TRP A 229 7.94 -0.64 25.97
C TRP A 229 9.35 -0.71 25.38
N THR A 230 10.05 -1.80 25.66
CA THR A 230 11.28 -2.21 24.98
C THR A 230 10.90 -3.13 23.82
N ILE A 231 11.18 -2.68 22.59
CA ILE A 231 10.90 -3.45 21.38
C ILE A 231 12.19 -4.14 20.95
N LYS A 232 12.17 -5.47 20.87
CA LYS A 232 13.27 -6.31 20.41
C LYS A 232 12.82 -7.04 19.15
N THR A 233 13.62 -6.98 18.08
CA THR A 233 13.26 -7.58 16.79
C THR A 233 14.36 -8.51 16.30
N MET A 234 13.98 -9.64 15.72
CA MET A 234 14.88 -10.54 15.01
C MET A 234 14.27 -11.06 13.71
N ARG A 235 15.13 -11.41 12.75
CA ARG A 235 14.81 -12.34 11.67
C ARG A 235 15.62 -13.62 11.87
N PRO A 236 14.99 -14.80 11.81
CA PRO A 236 15.69 -16.08 11.95
C PRO A 236 16.89 -16.23 11.00
N SER A 237 16.83 -15.65 9.80
CA SER A 237 17.85 -15.72 8.76
C SER A 237 19.04 -14.77 8.94
N ASP A 238 18.98 -13.82 9.88
CA ASP A 238 20.04 -12.80 10.08
C ASP A 238 21.27 -13.36 10.82
N SER A 239 21.11 -14.45 11.59
CA SER A 239 22.23 -15.10 12.28
C SER A 239 22.62 -16.41 11.60
N ARG A 240 23.92 -16.60 11.37
CA ARG A 240 24.47 -17.81 10.75
C ARG A 240 25.58 -18.44 11.60
N THR A 241 25.67 -19.76 11.57
CA THR A 241 26.80 -20.51 12.16
C THR A 241 28.08 -20.30 11.36
N ALA A 242 29.23 -20.72 11.90
CA ALA A 242 30.51 -20.70 11.17
C ALA A 242 30.46 -21.49 9.84
N ASP A 243 29.58 -22.49 9.77
CA ASP A 243 29.35 -23.34 8.60
C ASP A 243 28.29 -22.75 7.64
N GLY A 244 27.73 -21.58 7.95
CA GLY A 244 26.82 -20.81 7.08
C GLY A 244 25.33 -21.14 7.24
N GLU A 245 24.96 -22.07 8.12
CA GLU A 245 23.56 -22.43 8.41
C GLU A 245 22.85 -21.38 9.27
N ALA A 246 21.53 -21.21 9.10
CA ALA A 246 20.75 -20.29 9.94
C ALA A 246 20.79 -20.72 11.42
N ALA A 247 21.06 -19.77 12.31
CA ALA A 247 21.24 -19.99 13.75
C ALA A 247 20.19 -19.19 14.57
N PRO A 248 18.89 -19.54 14.47
CA PRO A 248 17.82 -18.75 15.09
C PRO A 248 17.89 -18.72 16.62
N LEU A 249 18.37 -19.79 17.26
CA LEU A 249 18.56 -19.82 18.72
C LEU A 249 19.68 -18.87 19.17
N THR A 250 20.74 -18.73 18.39
CA THR A 250 21.82 -17.76 18.66
C THR A 250 21.32 -16.33 18.50
N ALA A 251 20.52 -16.06 17.46
CA ALA A 251 19.87 -14.76 17.26
C ALA A 251 18.99 -14.39 18.46
N LEU A 252 18.17 -15.34 18.93
CA LEU A 252 17.27 -15.13 20.06
C LEU A 252 18.03 -14.95 21.37
N ALA A 253 19.07 -15.74 21.63
CA ALA A 253 19.89 -15.61 22.84
C ALA A 253 20.61 -14.25 22.90
N ALA A 254 21.17 -13.80 21.78
CA ALA A 254 21.78 -12.47 21.66
C ALA A 254 20.74 -11.36 21.87
N LEU A 255 19.54 -11.52 21.30
CA LEU A 255 18.47 -10.55 21.44
C LEU A 255 17.95 -10.45 22.87
N LEU A 256 17.91 -11.55 23.62
CA LEU A 256 17.43 -11.61 25.00
C LEU A 256 18.50 -11.26 26.04
N ASP A 257 19.71 -10.88 25.63
CA ASP A 257 20.85 -10.58 26.52
C ASP A 257 21.18 -11.74 27.49
N VAL A 258 20.92 -12.99 27.09
CA VAL A 258 21.18 -14.18 27.92
C VAL A 258 22.66 -14.57 27.76
N THR A 259 23.54 -13.90 28.52
CA THR A 259 24.96 -14.25 28.56
C THR A 259 25.31 -15.27 29.65
N ASP A 260 24.39 -15.61 30.54
CA ASP A 260 24.56 -16.64 31.56
C ASP A 260 23.20 -17.28 31.89
N THR A 261 23.07 -18.61 31.77
CA THR A 261 21.82 -19.35 32.05
C THR A 261 21.57 -19.57 33.55
N SER A 262 22.40 -18.99 34.42
CA SER A 262 22.41 -19.29 35.86
C SER A 262 21.81 -18.23 36.79
N GLU A 263 21.39 -17.05 36.30
CA GLU A 263 20.78 -16.02 37.16
C GLU A 263 19.47 -15.43 36.57
N MET A 264 18.37 -15.56 37.34
CA MET A 264 17.15 -14.74 37.20
C MET A 264 16.89 -14.05 38.54
N PRO A 265 16.65 -12.73 38.53
CA PRO A 265 15.36 -12.22 38.06
C PRO A 265 15.48 -11.01 37.12
N VAL A 266 14.79 -11.05 35.99
CA VAL A 266 14.53 -9.86 35.16
C VAL A 266 13.50 -9.02 35.90
N THR A 267 13.90 -7.88 36.44
CA THR A 267 12.98 -6.88 36.97
C THR A 267 12.07 -6.36 35.85
N LEU A 268 10.78 -6.68 35.95
CA LEU A 268 9.70 -6.38 35.00
C LEU A 268 9.29 -4.89 34.97
N GLU A 269 10.21 -3.94 35.19
CA GLU A 269 9.89 -2.51 35.06
C GLU A 269 9.70 -2.11 33.58
N ASN A 270 10.26 -2.89 32.65
CA ASN A 270 10.14 -2.68 31.21
C ASN A 270 9.29 -3.77 30.55
N LYS A 271 8.24 -3.36 29.85
CA LYS A 271 7.42 -4.26 29.04
C LYS A 271 8.21 -4.61 27.78
N THR A 272 8.48 -5.88 27.55
CA THR A 272 9.25 -6.30 26.37
C THR A 272 8.31 -6.87 25.32
N LEU A 273 8.32 -6.29 24.12
CA LEU A 273 7.71 -6.87 22.94
C LEU A 273 8.81 -7.49 22.08
N LEU A 274 8.78 -8.82 21.95
CA LEU A 274 9.62 -9.55 21.02
C LEU A 274 8.87 -9.72 19.70
N PHE A 275 9.41 -9.16 18.62
CA PHE A 275 8.92 -9.36 17.26
C PHE A 275 9.88 -10.27 16.48
N ILE A 276 9.35 -11.37 15.96
CA ILE A 276 10.09 -12.28 15.09
C ILE A 276 9.50 -12.13 13.67
N ASP A 277 10.28 -11.56 12.76
CA ASP A 277 9.88 -11.30 11.37
C ASP A 277 10.31 -12.46 10.47
N GLN A 278 9.46 -12.84 9.51
CA GLN A 278 9.69 -13.92 8.51
C GLN A 278 9.98 -15.31 9.11
N PHE A 279 8.93 -16.01 9.52
CA PHE A 279 9.00 -17.41 9.97
C PHE A 279 8.84 -18.43 8.82
N GLU A 280 8.71 -17.96 7.57
CA GLU A 280 8.47 -18.79 6.38
C GLU A 280 9.70 -18.71 5.46
N GLU A 281 10.42 -19.83 5.33
CA GLU A 281 11.13 -20.25 4.12
C GLU A 281 10.44 -21.51 3.57
#